data_AF-A0A8T0GEX6-F1
#
_entry.id   AF-A0A8T0GEX6-F1
#
_cell.length_a   1.000
_cell.length_b   1.000
_cell.length_c   1.000
_cell.angle_alpha   90.00
_cell.angle_beta   90.00
_cell.angle_gamma   90.00
#
_symmetry.space_group_name_H-M   'P 1'
#
loop_
_entity.id
_entity.type
_entity.pdbx_description
1 polymer ?
#
loop_
_entity_poly.entity_id
_entity_poly.type
_entity_poly.pdbx_seq_one_letter_code
_entity_poly.pdbx_strand_id
1 'polypeptide(L)'
;MLRIIAVSAHLQQYFGTDIFVKARGIGIVVSGTWFFSRWNQHLIDNLASKHKIDQPRVVAFDRLVSLVLYFLAATCTADIVGFALRSLLAVGGISGDLMNFSRANSKLLEASFYLHNQDIFLVDKITAQVV
;
A
#
# COMPACT_ATOMS: atom_id res chain seq x y z
N MET A 1 -24.76 34.00 -36.10
CA MET A 1 -23.60 34.54 -35.33
C MET A 1 -23.77 34.45 -33.82
N LEU A 2 -24.87 34.91 -33.22
CA LEU A 2 -25.09 34.88 -31.75
C LEU A 2 -25.03 33.48 -31.10
N ARG A 3 -25.47 32.42 -31.78
CA ARG A 3 -25.40 31.03 -31.25
C ARG A 3 -23.97 30.48 -31.15
N ILE A 4 -23.06 30.91 -32.02
CA ILE A 4 -21.67 30.43 -32.02
C ILE A 4 -20.90 31.07 -30.86
N ILE A 5 -21.18 32.34 -30.58
CA ILE A 5 -20.58 33.08 -29.46
C ILE A 5 -21.05 32.49 -28.12
N ALA A 6 -22.34 32.17 -27.98
CA ALA A 6 -22.88 31.53 -26.78
C ALA A 6 -22.31 30.14 -26.51
N VAL A 7 -22.13 29.31 -27.56
CA VAL A 7 -21.48 28.00 -27.43
C VAL A 7 -20.01 28.13 -27.07
N SER A 8 -19.30 29.11 -27.63
CA SER A 8 -17.89 29.36 -27.29
C SER A 8 -17.70 29.84 -25.84
N ALA A 9 -18.60 30.70 -25.34
CA ALA A 9 -18.56 31.19 -23.96
C ALA A 9 -18.87 30.09 -22.94
N HIS A 10 -19.81 29.19 -23.27
CA HIS A 10 -20.17 28.06 -22.43
C HIS A 10 -19.06 26.99 -22.36
N LEU A 11 -18.29 26.83 -23.44
CA LEU A 11 -17.07 26.00 -23.49
C LEU A 11 -15.93 26.61 -22.66
N GLN A 12 -15.77 27.92 -22.69
CA GLN A 12 -14.71 28.64 -21.97
C GLN A 12 -14.91 28.60 -20.45
N GLN A 13 -16.17 28.59 -19.99
CA GLN A 13 -16.53 28.51 -18.58
C GLN A 13 -16.29 27.10 -17.98
N TYR A 14 -16.32 26.05 -18.80
CA TYR A 14 -15.93 24.68 -18.42
C TYR A 14 -14.41 24.46 -18.41
N PHE A 15 -13.66 25.29 -19.16
CA PHE A 15 -12.22 25.13 -19.34
C PHE A 15 -11.36 25.92 -18.34
N GLY A 16 -11.89 26.95 -17.69
CA GLY A 16 -11.08 27.97 -17.03
C GLY A 16 -10.43 27.59 -15.68
N THR A 17 -11.08 26.76 -14.87
CA THR A 17 -10.66 26.52 -13.47
C THR A 17 -10.46 25.05 -13.13
N ASP A 18 -11.34 24.16 -13.62
CA ASP A 18 -11.28 22.74 -13.28
C ASP A 18 -10.02 22.05 -13.83
N ILE A 19 -9.55 22.46 -15.00
CA ILE A 19 -8.37 21.86 -15.63
C ILE A 19 -7.09 22.24 -14.89
N PHE A 20 -6.98 23.48 -14.41
CA PHE A 20 -5.84 23.92 -13.61
C PHE A 20 -5.78 23.21 -12.26
N VAL A 21 -6.94 23.00 -11.61
CA VAL A 21 -7.02 22.26 -10.35
C VAL A 21 -6.67 20.79 -10.56
N LYS A 22 -7.21 20.16 -11.62
CA LYS A 22 -6.87 18.77 -11.98
C LYS A 22 -5.40 18.61 -12.34
N ALA A 23 -4.84 19.50 -13.15
CA ALA A 23 -3.43 19.48 -13.54
C ALA A 23 -2.48 19.64 -12.35
N ARG A 24 -2.82 20.53 -11.40
CA ARG A 24 -2.06 20.67 -10.14
C ARG A 24 -2.11 19.39 -9.30
N GLY A 25 -3.27 18.76 -9.21
CA GLY A 25 -3.42 17.47 -8.52
C GLY A 25 -2.52 16.39 -9.11
N ILE A 26 -2.54 16.24 -10.44
CA ILE A 26 -1.70 15.27 -11.15
C ILE A 26 -0.21 15.59 -10.95
N GLY A 27 0.17 16.87 -11.01
CA GLY A 27 1.54 17.31 -10.76
C GLY A 27 2.06 16.92 -9.36
N ILE A 28 1.23 17.06 -8.33
CA ILE A 28 1.58 16.65 -6.96
C ILE A 28 1.73 15.14 -6.87
N VAL A 29 0.82 14.36 -7.47
CA VAL A 29 0.89 12.89 -7.48
C VAL A 29 2.16 12.42 -8.16
N VAL A 30 2.47 12.94 -9.35
CA VAL A 30 3.69 12.58 -10.11
C VAL A 30 4.95 12.95 -9.32
N SER A 31 4.99 14.13 -8.71
CA SER A 31 6.12 14.55 -7.88
C SER A 31 6.31 13.66 -6.65
N GLY A 32 5.21 13.30 -5.98
CA GLY A 32 5.22 12.37 -4.85
C GLY A 32 5.70 10.98 -5.26
N THR A 33 5.18 10.42 -6.36
CA THR A 33 5.61 9.11 -6.88
C THR A 33 7.09 9.10 -7.24
N TRP A 34 7.59 10.16 -7.90
CA TRP A 34 9.01 10.31 -8.20
C TRP A 34 9.87 10.35 -6.93
N PHE A 35 9.44 11.14 -5.93
CA PHE A 35 10.14 11.25 -4.65
C PHE A 35 10.20 9.92 -3.91
N PHE A 36 9.09 9.18 -3.82
CA PHE A 36 9.04 7.88 -3.17
C PHE A 36 9.86 6.82 -3.91
N SER A 37 9.84 6.82 -5.24
CA SER A 37 10.67 5.91 -6.04
C SER A 37 12.15 6.16 -5.78
N ARG A 38 12.56 7.43 -5.75
CA ARG A 38 13.95 7.82 -5.47
C ARG A 38 14.36 7.50 -4.03
N TRP A 39 13.46 7.69 -3.08
CA TRP A 39 13.67 7.34 -1.68
C TRP A 39 13.86 5.83 -1.49
N ASN A 40 13.04 5.01 -2.17
CA ASN A 40 13.17 3.54 -2.10
C ASN A 40 14.54 3.07 -2.60
N GLN A 41 15.01 3.61 -3.74
CA GLN A 41 16.33 3.31 -4.28
C GLN A 41 17.44 3.64 -3.27
N HIS A 42 17.39 4.81 -2.62
CA HIS A 42 18.37 5.17 -1.60
C HIS A 42 18.33 4.27 -0.35
N LEU A 43 17.15 3.82 0.09
CA LEU A 43 17.06 2.87 1.19
C LEU A 43 17.69 1.52 0.83
N ILE A 44 17.47 1.04 -0.39
CA ILE A 44 18.00 -0.24 -0.87
C ILE A 44 19.52 -0.18 -1.00
N ASP A 45 20.06 0.90 -1.56
CA ASP A 45 21.51 1.09 -1.67
C ASP A 45 22.19 1.12 -0.28
N ASN A 46 21.54 1.75 0.70
CA ASN A 46 22.00 1.78 2.08
C ASN A 46 21.90 0.41 2.78
N LEU A 47 20.87 -0.38 2.47
CA LEU A 47 20.68 -1.72 3.03
C LEU A 47 21.65 -2.74 2.40
N ALA A 48 21.87 -2.65 1.09
CA ALA A 48 22.80 -3.50 0.34
C ALA A 48 24.26 -3.25 0.75
N SER A 49 24.61 -2.02 1.13
CA SER A 49 25.95 -1.68 1.60
C SER A 49 26.19 -2.04 3.07
N LYS A 50 25.18 -1.92 3.95
CA LYS A 50 25.33 -2.20 5.40
C LYS A 50 25.08 -3.65 5.80
N HIS A 51 24.31 -4.41 5.03
CA HIS A 51 23.92 -5.77 5.40
C HIS A 51 24.16 -6.68 4.20
N LYS A 52 24.97 -7.75 4.38
CA LYS A 52 25.11 -8.86 3.43
C LYS A 52 23.80 -9.66 3.36
N ILE A 53 22.69 -9.01 3.09
CA ILE A 53 21.40 -9.66 2.84
C ILE A 53 21.46 -10.25 1.43
N ASP A 54 20.83 -11.40 1.26
CA ASP A 54 20.64 -12.05 -0.03
C ASP A 54 20.09 -11.04 -1.05
N GLN A 55 20.99 -10.58 -1.91
CA GLN A 55 20.76 -9.66 -3.02
C GLN A 55 19.50 -10.00 -3.84
N PRO A 56 19.18 -11.28 -4.16
CA PRO A 56 17.96 -11.59 -4.91
C PRO A 56 16.66 -11.24 -4.16
N ARG A 57 16.64 -11.33 -2.82
CA ARG A 57 15.43 -11.05 -2.03
C ARG A 57 15.14 -9.56 -1.95
N VAL A 58 16.19 -8.74 -1.82
CA VAL A 58 16.08 -7.28 -1.79
C VAL A 58 15.61 -6.74 -3.14
N VAL A 59 16.13 -7.28 -4.24
CA VAL A 59 15.74 -6.89 -5.60
C VAL A 59 14.28 -7.27 -5.88
N ALA A 60 13.82 -8.45 -5.47
CA ALA A 60 12.41 -8.82 -5.61
C ALA A 60 11.48 -7.90 -4.83
N PHE A 61 11.89 -7.51 -3.62
CA PHE A 61 11.13 -6.59 -2.78
C PHE A 61 11.06 -5.19 -3.39
N ASP A 62 12.17 -4.67 -3.93
CA ASP A 62 12.20 -3.39 -4.64
C ASP A 62 11.24 -3.37 -5.84
N ARG A 63 11.22 -4.43 -6.63
CA ARG A 63 10.31 -4.56 -7.78
C ARG A 63 8.85 -4.57 -7.36
N LEU A 64 8.51 -5.28 -6.28
CA LEU A 64 7.16 -5.29 -5.72
C LEU A 64 6.75 -3.92 -5.20
N VAL A 65 7.61 -3.26 -4.42
CA VAL A 65 7.35 -1.92 -3.87
C VAL A 65 7.16 -0.90 -5.00
N SER A 66 8.04 -0.93 -6.01
CA SER A 66 7.92 -0.06 -7.18
C SER A 66 6.63 -0.30 -7.95
N LEU A 67 6.22 -1.55 -8.15
CA LEU A 67 4.99 -1.91 -8.86
C LEU A 67 3.74 -1.40 -8.11
N VAL A 68 3.70 -1.58 -6.79
CA VAL A 68 2.62 -1.05 -5.94
C VAL A 68 2.60 0.48 -5.99
N LEU A 69 3.77 1.13 -5.98
CA LEU A 69 3.88 2.59 -6.04
C LEU A 69 3.32 3.14 -7.36
N TYR A 70 3.64 2.52 -8.49
CA TYR A 70 3.08 2.92 -9.80
C TYR A 70 1.58 2.67 -9.88
N PHE A 71 1.09 1.56 -9.34
CA PHE A 71 -0.34 1.26 -9.31
C PHE A 71 -1.10 2.29 -8.47
N LEU A 72 -0.55 2.68 -7.32
CA LEU A 72 -1.11 3.73 -6.46
C LEU A 72 -1.12 5.08 -7.19
N ALA A 73 -0.03 5.44 -7.87
CA ALA A 73 0.06 6.67 -8.67
C ALA A 73 -1.00 6.72 -9.79
N ALA A 74 -1.17 5.61 -10.51
CA ALA A 74 -2.20 5.47 -11.55
C ALA A 74 -3.60 5.61 -10.95
N THR A 75 -3.84 4.98 -9.79
CA THR A 75 -5.13 5.05 -9.07
C THR A 75 -5.44 6.49 -8.64
N CYS A 76 -4.50 7.20 -8.02
CA CYS A 76 -4.69 8.61 -7.64
C CYS A 76 -4.91 9.52 -8.86
N THR A 77 -4.19 9.28 -9.96
CA THR A 77 -4.36 10.06 -11.20
C THR A 77 -5.75 9.82 -11.80
N ALA A 78 -6.20 8.57 -11.83
CA ALA A 78 -7.53 8.21 -12.31
C ALA A 78 -8.65 8.79 -11.43
N ASP A 79 -8.43 8.91 -10.12
CA ASP A 79 -9.39 9.56 -9.20
C ASP A 79 -9.55 11.05 -9.52
N ILE A 80 -8.44 11.76 -9.79
CA ILE A 80 -8.45 13.18 -10.18
C ILE A 80 -9.16 13.40 -11.53
N VAL A 81 -9.03 12.45 -12.46
CA VAL A 81 -9.73 12.49 -13.76
C VAL A 81 -11.25 12.35 -13.56
N GLY A 82 -11.68 11.66 -12.51
CA GLY A 82 -13.09 11.48 -12.14
C GLY A 82 -13.58 10.04 -12.19
N PHE A 83 -12.68 9.05 -12.23
CA PHE A 83 -13.09 7.64 -12.09
C PHE A 83 -13.57 7.36 -10.67
N ALA A 84 -14.70 6.67 -10.54
CA ALA A 84 -15.26 6.30 -9.24
C ALA A 84 -14.47 5.15 -8.58
N LEU A 85 -13.30 5.46 -8.02
CA LEU A 85 -12.36 4.47 -7.46
C LEU A 85 -12.61 4.13 -6.00
N ARG A 86 -13.60 4.76 -5.35
CA ARG A 86 -13.96 4.49 -3.95
C ARG A 86 -14.21 3.02 -3.67
N SER A 87 -14.88 2.30 -4.58
CA SER A 87 -15.14 0.86 -4.43
C SER A 87 -13.86 0.03 -4.57
N LEU A 88 -12.96 0.40 -5.49
CA LEU A 88 -11.68 -0.29 -5.68
C LEU A 88 -10.78 -0.11 -4.45
N LEU A 89 -10.70 1.11 -3.93
CA LEU A 89 -9.91 1.45 -2.74
C LEU A 89 -10.49 0.80 -1.47
N ALA A 90 -11.81 0.72 -1.36
CA ALA A 90 -12.48 -0.01 -0.28
C ALA A 90 -12.17 -1.52 -0.32
N VAL A 91 -12.23 -2.15 -1.50
CA VAL A 91 -11.85 -3.56 -1.68
C VAL A 91 -10.36 -3.78 -1.34
N GLY A 92 -9.49 -2.85 -1.76
CA GLY A 92 -8.08 -2.87 -1.38
C GLY A 92 -7.86 -2.81 0.14
N GLY A 93 -8.57 -1.92 0.84
CA GLY A 93 -8.51 -1.82 2.30
C GLY A 93 -8.98 -3.09 3.01
N ILE A 94 -10.18 -3.60 2.64
CA ILE A 94 -10.78 -4.78 3.25
C ILE A 94 -9.89 -6.03 3.08
N SER A 95 -9.30 -6.20 1.89
CA SER A 95 -8.40 -7.33 1.63
C SER A 95 -7.11 -7.29 2.47
N GLY A 96 -6.56 -6.09 2.71
CA GLY A 96 -5.43 -5.90 3.63
C GLY A 96 -5.76 -6.23 5.08
N ASP A 97 -6.92 -5.80 5.56
CA ASP A 97 -7.38 -6.07 6.92
C ASP A 97 -7.62 -7.56 7.17
N LEU A 98 -8.23 -8.26 6.20
CA LEU A 98 -8.43 -9.71 6.25
C LEU A 98 -7.09 -10.47 6.33
N MET A 99 -6.09 -10.04 5.56
CA MET A 99 -4.78 -10.67 5.57
C MET A 99 -4.04 -10.44 6.89
N ASN A 100 -4.18 -9.25 7.48
CA ASN A 100 -3.63 -8.94 8.79
C ASN A 100 -4.31 -9.75 9.90
N PHE A 101 -5.65 -9.86 9.86
CA PHE A 101 -6.42 -10.66 10.81
C PHE A 101 -6.02 -12.14 10.73
N SER A 102 -5.93 -12.70 9.52
CA SER A 102 -5.48 -14.07 9.30
C SER A 102 -4.08 -14.32 9.88
N ARG A 103 -3.14 -13.40 9.65
CA ARG A 103 -1.77 -13.49 10.15
C ARG A 103 -1.66 -13.29 11.66
N ALA A 104 -2.52 -12.48 12.27
CA ALA A 104 -2.56 -12.33 13.72
C ALA A 104 -3.07 -13.62 14.37
N ASN A 105 -4.13 -14.22 13.80
CA ASN A 105 -4.71 -15.45 14.32
C ASN A 105 -3.73 -16.63 14.25
N SER A 106 -2.97 -16.77 13.16
CA SER A 106 -1.98 -17.85 13.05
C SER A 106 -0.88 -17.76 14.12
N LYS A 107 -0.41 -16.55 14.45
CA LYS A 107 0.56 -16.34 15.53
C LYS A 107 -0.01 -16.64 16.91
N LEU A 108 -1.27 -16.31 17.14
CA LEU A 108 -1.95 -16.62 18.41
C LEU A 108 -2.15 -18.12 18.60
N LEU A 109 -2.54 -18.82 17.53
CA LEU A 109 -2.64 -20.28 17.52
C LEU A 109 -1.28 -20.92 17.82
N GLU A 110 -0.20 -20.46 17.19
CA GLU A 110 1.14 -20.99 17.45
C GLU A 110 1.55 -20.76 18.91
N ALA A 111 1.34 -19.56 19.45
CA ALA A 111 1.64 -19.24 20.84
C ALA A 111 0.83 -20.08 21.84
N SER A 112 -0.46 -20.35 21.56
CA SER A 112 -1.30 -21.15 22.46
C SER A 112 -0.90 -22.64 22.45
N PHE A 113 -0.49 -23.18 21.31
CA PHE A 113 0.09 -24.53 21.25
C PHE A 113 1.36 -24.65 22.07
N TYR A 114 2.26 -23.66 22.00
CA TYR A 114 3.49 -23.66 22.81
C TYR A 114 3.21 -23.64 24.31
N LEU A 115 2.28 -22.79 24.76
CA LEU A 115 1.87 -22.71 26.17
C LEU A 115 1.23 -24.02 26.64
N HIS A 116 0.27 -24.54 25.89
CA HIS A 116 -0.44 -25.76 26.25
C HIS A 116 0.51 -26.96 26.39
N ASN A 117 1.51 -27.06 25.52
CA ASN A 117 2.48 -28.15 25.58
C ASN A 117 3.40 -28.02 26.81
N GLN A 118 3.81 -26.80 27.19
CA GLN A 118 4.60 -26.58 28.41
C GLN A 118 3.83 -26.93 29.69
N ASP A 119 2.55 -26.58 29.74
CA ASP A 119 1.71 -26.87 30.91
C ASP A 119 1.59 -28.37 31.16
N ILE A 120 1.45 -29.18 30.10
CA ILE A 120 1.41 -30.65 30.21
C ILE A 120 2.70 -31.20 30.81
N PHE A 121 3.87 -30.71 30.38
CA PHE A 121 5.16 -31.15 30.93
C PHE A 121 5.37 -30.72 32.38
N LEU A 122 4.85 -29.56 32.77
CA LEU A 122 4.90 -29.09 34.16
C LEU A 122 4.01 -29.93 35.06
N VAL A 123 2.79 -30.24 34.62
CA VAL A 123 1.85 -31.12 35.35
C VAL A 123 2.43 -32.53 35.50
N ASP A 124 3.06 -33.08 34.47
CA ASP A 124 3.69 -34.41 34.52
C ASP A 124 4.85 -34.45 35.53
N LYS A 125 5.70 -33.40 35.55
CA LYS A 125 6.76 -33.26 36.57
C LYS A 125 6.23 -33.18 37.99
N ILE A 126 5.16 -32.41 38.23
CA ILE A 126 4.55 -32.31 39.56
C ILE A 126 3.95 -33.66 39.96
N THR A 127 3.29 -34.34 39.03
CA THR A 127 2.68 -35.66 39.29
C THR A 127 3.74 -36.70 39.63
N ALA A 128 4.89 -36.68 38.94
CA ALA A 128 6.03 -37.57 39.23
C ALA A 128 6.78 -37.24 40.55
N GLN A 129 6.58 -36.06 41.14
CA GLN A 129 7.12 -35.73 42.46
C GLN A 129 6.19 -36.09 43.62
N VAL A 130 4.89 -36.26 43.35
CA VAL A 130 3.86 -36.51 44.37
C VAL A 130 3.58 -38.01 44.55
N VAL A 131 3.89 -38.83 43.54
CA VAL A 131 3.84 -40.31 43.58
C VAL A 131 5.20 -40.87 43.96
#